data_AF-A0A8T4XRX2-F1
#
_entry.id   AF-A0A8T4XRX2-F1
#
_cell.length_a   1.000
_cell.length_b   1.000
_cell.length_c   1.000
_cell.angle_alpha   90.00
_cell.angle_beta   90.00
_cell.angle_gamma   90.00
#
_symmetry.space_group_name_H-M   'P 1'
#
loop_
_entity.id
_entity.type
_entity.pdbx_description
1 polymer ?
#
loop_
_entity_poly.entity_id
_entity_poly.type
_entity_poly.pdbx_seq_one_letter_code
_entity_poly.pdbx_strand_id
1 'polypeptide(L)'
;MLSEKPMYAYEVKKSLKQRFGFSPATITVYFVLYRMAKEGLVKKGNGMEVSGRPERRYYEITPKGLEAFKQGRAFIENILRKLS
;
A
#
# COMPACT_ATOMS: atom_id res chain seq x y z
N MET A 1 -1.44 2.95 -7.68
CA MET A 1 -0.97 2.40 -6.38
C MET A 1 -0.85 3.54 -5.36
N LEU A 2 -0.50 3.25 -4.10
CA LEU A 2 -0.40 4.27 -3.03
C LEU A 2 0.59 5.40 -3.32
N SER A 3 1.59 5.15 -4.17
CA SER A 3 2.52 6.17 -4.70
C SER A 3 1.90 7.12 -5.73
N GLU A 4 0.74 6.75 -6.30
CA GLU A 4 0.05 7.54 -7.34
C GLU A 4 -1.15 8.30 -6.77
N LYS A 5 -1.88 7.69 -5.82
CA LYS A 5 -3.02 8.30 -5.15
C LYS A 5 -3.33 7.62 -3.81
N PRO A 6 -3.97 8.31 -2.86
CA PRO A 6 -4.52 7.67 -1.67
C PRO A 6 -5.50 6.54 -2.02
N MET A 7 -5.48 5.46 -1.24
CA MET A 7 -6.36 4.30 -1.45
C MET A 7 -6.81 3.70 -0.11
N TYR A 8 -8.03 3.15 -0.07
CA TYR A 8 -8.43 2.26 1.02
C TYR A 8 -8.15 0.79 0.66
N ALA A 9 -8.18 -0.10 1.66
CA ALA A 9 -7.70 -1.48 1.52
C ALA A 9 -8.31 -2.27 0.34
N TYR A 10 -9.59 -2.04 0.04
CA TYR A 10 -10.23 -2.71 -1.10
C TYR A 10 -9.69 -2.22 -2.45
N GLU A 11 -9.39 -0.93 -2.60
CA GLU A 11 -8.79 -0.40 -3.83
C GLU A 11 -7.38 -0.92 -4.03
N VAL A 12 -6.60 -1.07 -2.94
CA VAL A 12 -5.27 -1.69 -2.98
C VAL A 12 -5.41 -3.13 -3.47
N LYS A 13 -6.29 -3.93 -2.87
CA LYS A 13 -6.55 -5.32 -3.31
C LYS A 13 -6.95 -5.39 -4.79
N LYS A 14 -7.89 -4.55 -5.22
CA LYS A 14 -8.35 -4.48 -6.61
C LYS A 14 -7.19 -4.16 -7.55
N SER A 15 -6.37 -3.17 -7.19
CA SER A 15 -5.23 -2.75 -7.98
C SER A 15 -4.15 -3.85 -8.07
N LEU A 16 -3.92 -4.62 -7.00
CA LEU A 16 -3.00 -5.76 -7.01
C LEU A 16 -3.46 -6.83 -8.00
N LYS A 17 -4.74 -7.18 -7.98
CA LYS A 17 -5.33 -8.15 -8.92
C LYS A 17 -5.21 -7.66 -10.36
N GLN A 18 -5.54 -6.40 -10.61
CA GLN A 18 -5.55 -5.84 -11.97
C GLN A 18 -4.15 -5.71 -12.57
N ARG A 19 -3.13 -5.36 -11.78
CA ARG A 19 -1.78 -5.09 -12.28
C ARG A 19 -0.84 -6.30 -12.24
N PHE A 20 -1.03 -7.20 -11.28
CA PHE A 20 -0.08 -8.28 -11.00
C PHE A 20 -0.73 -9.67 -11.02
N GLY A 21 -2.02 -9.78 -11.33
CA GLY A 21 -2.72 -11.05 -11.48
C GLY A 21 -3.01 -11.81 -10.18
N PHE A 22 -2.58 -11.31 -9.02
CA PHE A 22 -2.80 -11.96 -7.73
C PHE A 22 -3.74 -11.16 -6.81
N SER A 23 -4.48 -11.86 -5.96
CA SER A 23 -5.45 -11.25 -5.03
C SER A 23 -5.23 -11.77 -3.61
N PRO A 24 -4.49 -11.04 -2.76
CA PRO A 24 -4.31 -11.45 -1.37
C PRO A 24 -5.63 -11.43 -0.60
N ALA A 25 -5.69 -12.16 0.52
CA ALA A 25 -6.81 -12.08 1.43
C ALA A 25 -7.01 -10.63 1.91
N THR A 26 -8.26 -10.20 2.03
CA THR A 26 -8.58 -8.81 2.40
C THR A 26 -7.93 -8.44 3.73
N ILE A 27 -7.97 -9.34 4.72
CA ILE A 27 -7.34 -9.16 6.03
C ILE A 27 -5.83 -8.91 5.93
N THR A 28 -5.13 -9.57 5.00
CA THR A 28 -3.70 -9.37 4.76
C THR A 28 -3.40 -7.95 4.30
N VAL A 29 -4.24 -7.40 3.41
CA VAL A 29 -4.07 -6.01 2.93
C VAL A 29 -4.27 -5.03 4.09
N TYR A 30 -5.29 -5.23 4.93
CA TYR A 30 -5.49 -4.41 6.13
C TYR A 30 -4.31 -4.50 7.10
N PHE A 31 -3.80 -5.71 7.37
CA PHE A 31 -2.68 -5.92 8.28
C PHE A 31 -1.41 -5.21 7.80
N VAL A 32 -1.07 -5.34 6.50
CA VAL A 32 0.09 -4.68 5.92
C VAL A 32 -0.05 -3.16 5.96
N LEU A 33 -1.21 -2.61 5.56
CA LEU A 33 -1.44 -1.16 5.63
C LEU A 33 -1.37 -0.62 7.06
N TYR A 34 -1.90 -1.37 8.03
CA TYR A 34 -1.82 -1.02 9.45
C TYR A 34 -0.37 -0.99 9.94
N ARG A 35 0.43 -2.00 9.58
CA ARG A 35 1.86 -2.07 9.93
C ARG A 35 2.65 -0.93 9.29
N MET A 36 2.43 -0.67 8.00
CA MET A 36 3.05 0.46 7.29
C MET A 36 2.70 1.79 7.94
N ALA A 37 1.46 1.96 8.42
CA ALA A 37 1.05 3.16 9.15
C ALA A 37 1.77 3.28 10.50
N LYS A 38 1.87 2.18 11.26
CA LYS A 38 2.60 2.12 12.53
C LYS A 38 4.08 2.48 12.36
N GLU A 39 4.68 2.07 11.24
CA GLU A 39 6.09 2.35 10.89
C GLU A 39 6.28 3.73 10.24
N GLY A 40 5.20 4.49 9.98
CA GLY A 40 5.24 5.82 9.38
C GLY A 40 5.52 5.82 7.87
N LEU A 41 5.38 4.68 7.19
CA LEU A 41 5.54 4.55 5.74
C LEU A 41 4.30 5.05 4.97
N VAL A 42 3.14 4.98 5.61
CA VAL A 42 1.90 5.59 5.11
C VAL A 42 1.25 6.37 6.25
N LYS A 43 0.48 7.41 5.93
CA LYS A 43 -0.40 8.09 6.88
C LYS A 43 -1.84 7.65 6.65
N LYS A 44 -2.61 7.58 7.74
CA LYS A 44 -4.06 7.38 7.67
C LYS A 44 -4.68 8.73 7.31
N GLY A 45 -5.33 8.80 6.15
CA GLY A 45 -6.14 9.96 5.79
C GLY A 45 -7.43 10.02 6.62
N ASN A 46 -8.11 11.17 6.57
CA ASN A 46 -9.42 11.32 7.19
C ASN A 46 -10.41 10.37 6.53
N GLY A 47 -11.18 9.64 7.35
CA GLY A 47 -12.27 8.84 6.85
C GLY A 47 -13.31 9.75 6.22
N MET A 48 -13.67 9.48 4.97
CA MET A 48 -14.88 10.07 4.41
C MET A 48 -16.05 9.22 4.89
N GLU A 49 -16.86 9.76 5.78
CA GLU A 49 -18.19 9.23 6.05
C GLU A 49 -19.02 9.40 4.77
N VAL A 50 -19.44 8.27 4.20
CA VAL A 50 -20.42 8.27 3.12
C VAL A 50 -21.70 7.77 3.74
N SER A 51 -22.75 8.59 3.72
CA SER A 51 -24.05 8.26 4.35
C SER A 51 -24.48 6.82 4.02
N GLY A 52 -24.72 6.02 5.07
CA GLY A 52 -25.12 4.62 4.97
C GLY A 52 -24.01 3.60 4.65
N ARG A 53 -22.73 3.99 4.64
CA ARG A 53 -21.60 3.06 4.41
C ARG A 53 -20.55 3.16 5.53
N PRO A 54 -19.84 2.05 5.83
CA PRO A 54 -18.74 2.07 6.80
C PRO A 54 -17.68 3.10 6.42
N GLU A 55 -17.13 3.78 7.43
CA GLU A 55 -16.04 4.74 7.29
C GLU A 55 -14.89 4.14 6.47
N ARG A 56 -14.55 4.78 5.35
CA ARG A 56 -13.44 4.35 4.50
C ARG A 56 -12.16 5.02 4.96
N ARG A 57 -11.29 4.24 5.61
CA ARG A 57 -9.95 4.70 5.96
C ARG A 57 -9.02 4.67 4.75
N TYR A 58 -8.69 5.85 4.23
CA TYR A 58 -7.70 6.00 3.17
C TYR A 58 -6.28 6.00 3.74
N TYR A 59 -5.35 5.48 2.95
CA TYR A 59 -3.92 5.50 3.24
C TYR A 59 -3.20 6.28 2.15
N GLU A 60 -2.22 7.09 2.53
CA GLU A 60 -1.41 7.89 1.63
C GLU A 60 0.07 7.67 1.95
N ILE A 61 0.92 7.54 0.92
CA ILE A 61 2.35 7.35 1.11
C ILE A 61 2.98 8.58 1.79
N THR A 62 3.91 8.35 2.72
CA THR A 62 4.71 9.44 3.30
C THR A 62 6.02 9.60 2.54
N PRO A 63 6.77 10.70 2.73
CA PRO A 63 8.14 10.82 2.20
C PRO A 63 9.04 9.65 2.66
N LYS A 64 8.91 9.24 3.93
CA LYS A 64 9.61 8.06 4.48
C LYS A 64 9.24 6.77 3.73
N GLY A 65 7.95 6.57 3.45
CA GLY A 65 7.47 5.42 2.69
C GLY A 65 7.98 5.39 1.25
N LEU A 66 8.03 6.55 0.59
CA LEU A 66 8.56 6.67 -0.77
C LEU A 66 10.05 6.34 -0.81
N GLU A 67 10.81 6.81 0.17
CA GLU A 67 12.23 6.49 0.28
C GLU A 67 12.47 5.00 0.55
N ALA A 68 11.74 4.41 1.50
CA ALA A 68 11.79 2.97 1.77
C ALA A 68 11.44 2.14 0.53
N PHE A 69 10.48 2.58 -0.27
CA PHE A 69 10.13 1.93 -1.53
C PHE A 69 11.29 1.96 -2.55
N LYS A 70 11.97 3.10 -2.71
CA LYS A 70 13.13 3.22 -3.59
C LYS A 70 14.27 2.30 -3.15
N GLN A 71 14.55 2.25 -1.85
CA GLN A 71 15.59 1.38 -1.27
C GLN A 71 15.27 -0.10 -1.49
N GLY A 72 14.02 -0.51 -1.22
CA GLY A 72 13.57 -1.89 -1.46
C GLY A 72 13.67 -2.29 -2.93
N ARG A 73 13.31 -1.38 -3.85
CA ARG A 73 13.46 -1.60 -5.29
C ARG A 73 14.94 -1.79 -5.67
N ALA A 74 15.82 -0.90 -5.26
CA ALA A 74 17.25 -0.98 -5.55
C ALA A 74 17.86 -2.28 -5.00
N PHE A 75 17.43 -2.72 -3.82
CA PHE A 75 17.84 -3.99 -3.22
C PHE A 75 17.45 -5.20 -4.08
N ILE A 76 16.20 -5.28 -4.52
CA ILE A 76 15.72 -6.37 -5.39
C ILE A 76 16.45 -6.35 -6.74
N GLU A 77 16.61 -5.18 -7.37
CA GLU A 77 17.36 -5.03 -8.63
C GLU A 77 18.83 -5.46 -8.49
N ASN A 78 19.44 -5.24 -7.33
CA ASN A 78 20.79 -5.72 -7.04
C ASN A 78 20.85 -7.25 -6.88
N ILE A 79 19.88 -7.86 -6.19
CA ILE A 79 19.81 -9.32 -6.06
C ILE A 79 19.61 -9.97 -7.43
N LEU A 80 18.68 -9.46 -8.24
CA LEU A 80 18.41 -10.00 -9.58
C LEU A 80 19.67 -9.98 -10.45
N ARG A 81 20.44 -8.89 -10.41
CA ARG A 81 21.72 -8.76 -11.14
C ARG A 81 22.80 -9.77 -10.71
N LYS A 82 22.72 -10.29 -9.49
CA LYS A 82 23.66 -11.31 -8.99
C LYS A 82 23.24 -12.74 -9.32
N LEU A 83 21.97 -12.94 -9.68
CA LEU A 83 21.40 -14.24 -10.03
C LEU A 83 21.42 -14.51 -11.54
N SER A 84 21.54 -13.46 -12.34
CA SER A 84 21.83 -13.49 -13.79
C SER A 84 23.32 -13.64 -14.04
#